data_AF-A0A0S7EY31-F1
#
_entry.id   AF-A0A0S7EY31-F1
#
_cell.length_a   1.000
_cell.length_b   1.000
_cell.length_c   1.000
_cell.angle_alpha   90.00
_cell.angle_beta   90.00
_cell.angle_gamma   90.00
#
_symmetry.space_group_name_H-M   'P 1'
#
loop_
_entity.id
_entity.type
_entity.pdbx_description
1 polymer ?
#
loop_
_entity_poly.entity_id
_entity_poly.type
_entity_poly.pdbx_seq_one_letter_code
_entity_poly.pdbx_strand_id
1 'polypeptide(L)'
;MWQGLQILTDYKNSTTSTASADVSFLNELNNFYARFERGNTTTAIKTATTPDQQPLTLLSTDVGAALSRIKSNKAAGPDDIPGRVLRACSGELAGVLMDIFNLFNQTK
;
A
#
# COMPACT_ATOMS: atom_id res chain seq x y z
N MET A 1 5.81 -13.41 17.29
CA MET A 1 6.75 -12.27 17.13
C MET A 1 6.05 -10.93 17.40
N TRP A 2 4.84 -10.70 16.87
CA TRP A 2 4.05 -9.49 17.12
C TRP A 2 3.63 -9.27 18.60
N GLN A 3 3.32 -10.33 19.36
CA GLN A 3 3.10 -10.21 20.82
C GLN A 3 4.29 -9.61 21.58
N GLY A 4 5.53 -9.87 21.15
CA GLY A 4 6.71 -9.33 21.81
C GLY A 4 6.83 -7.81 21.65
N LEU A 5 6.39 -7.27 20.51
CA LEU A 5 6.35 -5.84 20.28
C LEU A 5 5.29 -5.17 21.15
N GLN A 6 4.11 -5.78 21.31
CA GLN A 6 3.06 -5.25 22.19
C GLN A 6 3.52 -5.10 23.65
N ILE A 7 4.29 -6.08 24.14
CA ILE A 7 4.87 -6.07 25.50
C ILE A 7 5.96 -5.00 25.63
N LEU A 8 6.81 -4.84 24.61
CA LEU A 8 7.92 -3.87 24.66
C LEU A 8 7.43 -2.41 24.59
N THR A 9 6.37 -2.16 23.82
CA THR A 9 5.87 -0.81 23.56
C THR A 9 4.73 -0.40 24.49
N ASP A 10 4.36 -1.24 25.47
CA ASP A 10 3.16 -1.08 26.31
C ASP A 10 1.91 -0.72 25.49
N TYR A 11 1.82 -1.26 24.27
CA TYR A 11 0.70 -0.98 23.38
C TYR A 11 -0.51 -1.76 23.86
N LYS A 12 -1.19 -1.19 24.86
CA LYS A 12 -2.51 -1.64 25.28
C LYS A 12 -3.44 -1.39 24.10
N ASN A 13 -4.22 -2.41 23.71
CA ASN A 13 -5.42 -2.24 22.91
C ASN A 13 -6.36 -1.36 23.73
N SER A 14 -6.10 -0.05 23.70
CA SER A 14 -6.93 0.94 24.33
C SER A 14 -8.21 0.89 23.53
N THR A 15 -9.21 0.19 24.06
CA THR A 15 -10.61 0.51 23.86
C THR A 15 -10.62 2.02 23.72
N THR A 16 -10.87 2.48 22.49
CA THR A 16 -10.91 3.89 22.16
C THR A 16 -11.77 4.53 23.23
N SER A 17 -11.12 5.16 24.22
CA SER A 17 -11.75 6.17 25.03
C SER A 17 -12.35 7.06 23.98
N THR A 18 -13.68 7.12 23.93
CA THR A 18 -14.43 7.99 23.05
C THR A 18 -13.89 9.38 23.34
N ALA A 19 -12.80 9.74 22.67
CA ALA A 19 -12.33 11.08 22.57
C ALA A 19 -13.53 11.73 21.90
N SER A 20 -14.32 12.42 22.71
CA SER A 20 -15.21 13.46 22.23
C SER A 20 -14.29 14.39 21.46
N ALA A 21 -14.04 14.05 20.20
CA ALA A 21 -13.24 14.80 19.29
C ALA A 21 -14.05 16.06 19.08
N ASP A 22 -13.77 17.04 19.93
CA ASP A 22 -14.39 18.34 19.91
C ASP A 22 -14.30 18.83 18.46
N VAL A 23 -15.42 19.34 17.95
CA VAL A 23 -15.52 19.83 16.56
C VAL A 23 -14.41 20.85 16.29
N SER A 24 -14.02 21.60 17.33
CA SER A 24 -12.89 22.53 17.27
C SER A 24 -11.56 21.84 16.95
N PHE A 25 -11.25 20.71 17.62
CA PHE A 25 -10.04 19.92 17.37
C PHE A 25 -10.04 19.29 15.97
N LEU A 26 -11.18 18.76 15.53
CA LEU A 26 -11.32 18.23 14.16
C LEU A 26 -11.10 19.32 13.11
N ASN A 27 -11.61 20.52 13.36
CA ASN A 27 -11.39 21.67 12.49
C ASN A 27 -9.93 22.13 12.48
N GLU A 28 -9.23 22.08 13.62
CA GLU A 28 -7.79 22.35 13.70
C GLU A 28 -6.99 21.36 12.86
N LEU A 29 -7.25 20.06 12.97
CA LEU A 29 -6.60 19.03 12.16
C LEU A 29 -6.87 19.25 10.67
N ASN A 30 -8.12 19.50 10.29
CA ASN A 30 -8.48 19.73 8.91
C ASN A 30 -7.72 20.96 8.35
N ASN A 31 -7.64 22.05 9.12
CA ASN A 31 -6.87 23.23 8.72
C ASN A 31 -5.36 22.93 8.64
N PHE A 32 -4.81 22.14 9.56
CA PHE A 32 -3.40 21.77 9.57
C PHE A 32 -2.99 20.93 8.37
N TYR A 33 -3.83 19.97 7.94
CA TYR A 33 -3.55 19.14 6.76
C TYR A 33 -3.91 19.85 5.45
N ALA A 34 -4.99 20.64 5.41
CA ALA A 34 -5.39 21.38 4.21
C ALA A 34 -4.50 22.60 3.90
N ARG A 35 -3.58 22.99 4.78
CA ARG A 35 -2.69 24.15 4.54
C ARG A 35 -1.78 23.99 3.32
N PHE A 36 -1.49 22.75 2.93
CA PHE A 36 -0.69 22.46 1.74
C PHE A 36 -1.45 22.74 0.43
N GLU A 37 -2.79 22.72 0.48
CA GLU A 37 -3.65 23.03 -0.67
C GLU A 37 -3.98 24.53 -0.78
N ARG A 38 -3.93 25.26 0.34
CA ARG A 38 -4.45 26.64 0.47
C ARG A 38 -3.65 27.71 -0.31
N GLY A 39 -2.58 27.32 -1.01
CA GLY A 39 -1.81 28.17 -1.93
C GLY A 39 -1.59 27.54 -3.30
N ASN A 40 -2.19 26.37 -3.57
CA ASN A 40 -2.11 25.71 -4.85
C ASN A 40 -3.11 26.36 -5.83
N THR A 41 -2.80 27.57 -6.29
CA THR A 41 -3.47 28.16 -7.48
C THR A 41 -2.91 27.58 -8.78
N THR A 42 -1.95 26.66 -8.68
CA THR A 42 -1.52 25.84 -9.81
C THR A 42 -2.69 24.93 -10.13
N THR A 43 -3.55 25.36 -11.06
CA THR A 43 -4.45 24.44 -11.78
C THR A 43 -3.61 23.21 -12.05
N ALA A 44 -4.02 22.05 -11.53
CA ALA A 44 -3.27 20.82 -11.71
C ALA A 44 -3.10 20.64 -13.22
N ILE A 45 -1.95 21.08 -13.74
CA ILE A 45 -1.58 20.83 -15.12
C ILE A 45 -1.33 19.35 -15.05
N LYS A 46 -2.35 18.56 -15.40
CA LYS A 46 -2.13 17.24 -15.97
C LYS A 46 -1.07 17.50 -17.01
N THR A 47 0.18 17.15 -16.71
CA THR A 47 1.25 17.12 -17.68
C THR A 47 0.64 16.42 -18.88
N ALA A 48 0.47 17.16 -19.97
CA ALA A 48 -0.10 16.63 -21.19
C ALA A 48 0.65 15.32 -21.45
N THR A 49 -0.08 14.22 -21.40
CA THR A 49 0.43 12.86 -21.58
C THR A 49 1.29 12.91 -22.82
N THR A 50 2.60 12.79 -22.61
CA THR A 50 3.53 12.63 -23.72
C THR A 50 3.07 11.37 -24.47
N PRO A 51 3.11 11.33 -25.81
CA PRO A 51 2.64 10.18 -26.58
C PRO A 51 3.32 8.83 -26.22
N ASP A 52 4.39 8.86 -25.42
CA ASP A 52 5.18 7.70 -24.99
C ASP A 52 4.79 7.10 -23.64
N GLN A 53 3.73 7.56 -22.98
CA GLN A 53 3.22 6.86 -21.79
C GLN A 53 2.40 5.63 -22.21
N GLN A 54 3.06 4.63 -22.81
CA GLN A 54 2.47 3.31 -22.92
C GLN A 54 2.14 2.81 -21.51
N PRO A 55 0.91 2.32 -21.26
CA PRO A 55 0.55 1.71 -19.99
C PRO A 55 1.57 0.64 -19.63
N LEU A 56 2.17 0.74 -18.44
CA LEU A 56 3.14 -0.23 -17.95
C LEU A 56 2.46 -1.61 -17.91
N THR A 57 2.80 -2.44 -18.89
CA THR A 57 2.27 -3.79 -19.03
C THR A 57 3.27 -4.75 -18.42
N LEU A 58 2.85 -5.43 -17.36
CA LEU A 58 3.66 -6.46 -16.71
C LEU A 58 3.55 -7.78 -17.48
N LEU A 59 4.66 -8.52 -17.50
CA LEU A 59 4.71 -9.89 -18.01
C LEU A 59 4.70 -10.88 -16.84
N SER A 60 4.06 -12.04 -17.06
CA SER A 60 3.96 -13.09 -16.04
C SER A 60 5.33 -13.58 -15.58
N THR A 61 6.32 -13.64 -16.47
CA THR A 61 7.70 -14.03 -16.13
C THR A 61 8.36 -13.08 -15.14
N ASP A 62 8.08 -11.78 -15.27
CA ASP A 62 8.67 -10.76 -14.40
C ASP A 62 8.06 -10.82 -12.99
N VAL A 63 6.74 -11.04 -12.92
CA VAL A 63 6.03 -11.27 -11.65
C VAL A 63 6.52 -12.55 -10.99
N GLY A 64 6.63 -13.64 -11.74
CA GLY A 64 7.17 -14.92 -11.23
C GLY A 64 8.61 -14.77 -10.73
N ALA A 65 9.47 -14.07 -11.47
CA ALA A 65 10.84 -13.78 -11.05
C ALA A 65 10.87 -12.95 -9.75
N ALA A 66 10.02 -11.94 -9.62
CA ALA A 66 9.89 -11.16 -8.39
C ALA A 66 9.46 -12.02 -7.20
N LEU A 67 8.44 -12.88 -7.38
CA LEU A 67 7.98 -13.81 -6.34
C LEU A 67 9.05 -14.84 -5.96
N SER A 68 9.84 -15.32 -6.93
CA SER A 68 10.91 -16.29 -6.69
C SER A 68 12.05 -15.75 -5.80
N ARG A 69 12.22 -14.42 -5.78
CA ARG A 69 13.23 -13.69 -4.98
C ARG A 69 12.78 -13.40 -3.55
N ILE A 70 11.52 -13.71 -3.21
CA ILE A 70 11.01 -13.52 -1.84
C ILE A 70 11.86 -14.34 -0.86
N LYS A 71 12.28 -13.69 0.23
CA LYS A 71 13.04 -14.33 1.29
C LYS A 71 12.11 -15.22 2.13
N SER A 72 12.32 -16.53 2.04
CA SER A 72 11.51 -17.54 2.75
C SER A 72 11.67 -17.52 4.27
N ASN A 73 12.77 -16.95 4.78
CA ASN A 73 13.11 -16.90 6.20
C ASN A 73 12.61 -15.64 6.93
N LYS A 74 11.86 -14.76 6.24
CA LYS A 74 11.25 -13.60 6.86
C LYS A 74 9.98 -13.98 7.61
N ALA A 75 9.65 -13.20 8.64
CA ALA A 75 8.38 -13.31 9.34
C ALA A 75 7.20 -13.10 8.37
N ALA A 76 6.08 -13.77 8.65
CA ALA A 76 4.86 -13.59 7.88
C ALA A 76 4.34 -12.15 8.04
N GLY A 77 3.69 -11.66 6.99
CA GLY A 77 2.99 -10.37 7.02
C GLY A 77 1.72 -10.42 7.89
N PRO A 78 0.92 -9.34 7.89
CA PRO A 78 -0.33 -9.26 8.65
C PRO A 78 -1.33 -10.38 8.34
N ASP A 79 -1.31 -10.88 7.10
CA ASP A 79 -2.18 -11.97 6.64
C ASP A 79 -1.71 -13.36 7.11
N ASP A 80 -0.64 -13.42 7.91
CA ASP A 80 0.02 -14.65 8.37
C ASP A 80 0.51 -15.57 7.23
N ILE A 81 0.65 -15.03 6.01
CA ILE A 81 1.19 -15.76 4.87
C ILE A 81 2.73 -15.68 4.90
N PRO A 82 3.44 -16.82 5.04
CA PRO A 82 4.88 -16.81 5.06
C PRO A 82 5.45 -16.68 3.64
N GLY A 83 6.55 -15.94 3.49
CA GLY A 83 7.18 -15.71 2.17
C GLY A 83 7.59 -16.99 1.44
N ARG A 84 7.81 -18.10 2.17
CA ARG A 84 8.08 -19.42 1.57
C ARG A 84 6.93 -19.93 0.70
N VAL A 85 5.68 -19.64 1.08
CA VAL A 85 4.47 -20.06 0.34
C VAL A 85 4.35 -19.25 -0.94
N LEU A 86 4.50 -17.92 -0.85
CA LEU A 86 4.51 -17.04 -2.04
C LEU A 86 5.59 -17.44 -3.04
N ARG A 87 6.77 -17.85 -2.56
CA ARG A 87 7.86 -18.34 -3.41
C ARG A 87 7.51 -19.69 -4.08
N ALA A 88 6.93 -20.62 -3.34
CA ALA A 88 6.54 -21.94 -3.85
C ALA A 88 5.42 -21.84 -4.90
N CYS A 89 4.42 -21.00 -4.65
CA CYS A 89 3.29 -20.76 -5.55
C CYS A 89 3.59 -19.71 -6.64
N SER A 90 4.85 -19.33 -6.85
CA SER A 90 5.21 -18.24 -7.77
C SER A 90 4.70 -18.45 -9.19
N GLY A 91 4.73 -19.69 -9.69
CA GLY A 91 4.20 -20.02 -11.02
C GLY A 91 2.68 -19.87 -11.14
N GLU A 92 1.94 -20.27 -10.10
CA GLU A 92 0.48 -20.19 -10.06
C GLU A 92 -0.01 -18.74 -9.88
N LEU A 93 0.69 -17.97 -9.04
CA LEU A 93 0.33 -16.59 -8.71
C LEU A 93 0.73 -15.59 -9.80
N ALA A 94 1.75 -15.89 -10.60
CA ALA A 94 2.32 -14.96 -11.58
C ALA A 94 1.29 -14.47 -12.60
N GLY A 95 0.46 -15.38 -13.13
CA GLY A 95 -0.58 -15.03 -14.11
C GLY A 95 -1.65 -14.13 -13.50
N VAL A 96 -2.24 -14.57 -12.38
CA VAL A 96 -3.35 -13.86 -11.73
C VAL A 96 -2.93 -12.46 -11.25
N LEU A 97 -1.75 -12.35 -10.64
CA LEU A 97 -1.25 -11.05 -10.17
C LEU A 97 -0.96 -10.11 -11.34
N MET A 98 -0.35 -10.61 -12.42
CA MET A 98 -0.15 -9.84 -13.64
C MET A 98 -1.47 -9.30 -14.19
N ASP A 99 -2.50 -10.14 -14.31
CA ASP A 99 -3.82 -9.74 -14.83
C ASP A 99 -4.43 -8.61 -13.98
N ILE A 100 -4.38 -8.76 -12.65
CA ILE A 100 -4.88 -7.74 -11.71
C ILE A 100 -4.13 -6.42 -11.89
N PHE A 101 -2.79 -6.44 -11.90
CA PHE A 101 -1.99 -5.22 -12.03
C PHE A 101 -2.19 -4.55 -13.39
N ASN A 102 -2.25 -5.32 -14.48
CA ASN A 102 -2.50 -4.80 -15.82
C ASN A 102 -3.91 -4.21 -15.92
N LEU A 103 -4.92 -4.86 -15.36
CA LEU A 103 -6.29 -4.31 -15.32
C LEU A 103 -6.33 -2.95 -14.61
N PHE A 104 -5.69 -2.84 -13.45
CA PHE A 104 -5.60 -1.55 -12.73
C PHE A 104 -4.84 -0.48 -13.52
N ASN A 105 -3.75 -0.84 -14.20
CA ASN A 105 -2.94 0.09 -14.96
C ASN A 105 -3.63 0.61 -16.24
N GLN A 106 -4.58 -0.15 -16.80
CA GLN A 106 -5.33 0.22 -18.00
C GLN A 106 -6.56 1.08 -17.73
N THR A 107 -6.95 1.29 -16.47
CA THR A 107 -8.18 2.01 -16.09
C THR A 107 -7.93 3.47 -15.65
N LYS A 108 -6.77 4.05 -15.98
CA LYS A 108 -6.41 5.45 -15.67
C LYS A 108 -6.14 6.26 -16.92
#